data_AF-A0A939XVI0-F1
#
_entry.id   AF-A0A939XVI0-F1
#
_cell.length_a   1.000
_cell.length_b   1.000
_cell.length_c   1.000
_cell.angle_alpha   90.00
_cell.angle_beta   90.00
_cell.angle_gamma   90.00
#
_symmetry.space_group_name_H-M   'P 1'
#
loop_
_entity.id
_entity.type
_entity.pdbx_description
1 polymer ?
#
loop_
_entity_poly.entity_id
_entity_poly.type
_entity_poly.pdbx_seq_one_letter_code
_entity_poly.pdbx_strand_id
1 'polypeptide(L)'
;LPGAKKMLWATEAAGAIEQNALAGDKDLLESSALPAGLRPLGARRALRVPLGEASSELVSDGLLLTFTLPAGSYATCVVEEVMKNTAAS
;
A
#
# COMPACT_ATOMS: atom_id res chain seq x y z
N LEU A 1 -0.42 -7.26 -4.48
CA LEU A 1 0.53 -6.74 -5.48
C LEU A 1 0.50 -7.70 -6.67
N PRO A 2 0.02 -7.23 -7.83
CA PRO A 2 -0.06 -8.03 -9.05
C PRO A 2 1.29 -8.65 -9.47
N GLY A 3 1.26 -9.79 -10.16
CA GLY A 3 2.44 -10.47 -10.68
C GLY A 3 2.13 -11.78 -11.40
N ALA A 4 3.08 -12.26 -12.22
CA ALA A 4 2.87 -13.28 -13.24
C ALA A 4 2.63 -14.70 -12.68
N LYS A 5 3.11 -15.01 -11.47
CA LYS A 5 3.09 -16.38 -10.91
C LYS A 5 3.04 -16.40 -9.39
N LYS A 6 2.11 -17.20 -8.84
CA LYS A 6 1.93 -17.51 -7.39
C LYS A 6 1.28 -16.40 -6.55
N MET A 7 0.59 -15.46 -7.16
CA MET A 7 -0.27 -14.55 -6.40
C MET A 7 -1.49 -15.30 -5.86
N LEU A 8 -1.68 -15.27 -4.54
CA LEU A 8 -2.89 -15.73 -3.88
C LEU A 8 -3.95 -14.63 -4.00
N TRP A 9 -4.92 -14.81 -4.89
CA TRP A 9 -6.06 -13.90 -5.01
C TRP A 9 -6.95 -13.99 -3.78
N ALA A 10 -7.54 -12.86 -3.39
CA ALA A 10 -8.69 -12.91 -2.50
C ALA A 10 -9.86 -13.62 -3.22
N THR A 11 -10.74 -14.25 -2.45
CA THR A 11 -11.94 -14.92 -2.96
C THR A 11 -13.18 -14.05 -2.80
N GLU A 12 -14.25 -14.44 -3.47
CA GLU A 12 -15.59 -13.83 -3.33
C GLU A 12 -15.57 -12.30 -3.55
N ALA A 13 -16.27 -11.53 -2.71
CA ALA A 13 -16.40 -10.08 -2.86
C ALA A 13 -15.05 -9.35 -2.86
N ALA A 14 -14.10 -9.77 -2.01
CA ALA A 14 -12.77 -9.17 -1.97
C ALA A 14 -11.99 -9.46 -3.27
N GLY A 15 -12.11 -10.67 -3.83
CA GLY A 15 -11.53 -11.01 -5.13
C GLY A 15 -12.13 -10.17 -6.27
N ALA A 16 -13.44 -9.96 -6.26
CA ALA A 16 -14.10 -9.09 -7.25
C ALA A 16 -13.60 -7.64 -7.16
N ILE A 17 -13.38 -7.12 -5.95
CA ILE A 17 -12.80 -5.78 -5.75
C ILE A 17 -11.37 -5.71 -6.29
N GLU A 18 -10.52 -6.70 -5.97
CA GLU A 18 -9.13 -6.77 -6.46
C GLU A 18 -9.08 -6.81 -8.00
N GLN A 19 -9.97 -7.58 -8.64
CA GLN A 19 -10.04 -7.68 -10.10
C GLN A 19 -10.57 -6.39 -10.74
N ASN A 20 -11.62 -5.78 -10.17
CA ASN A 20 -12.20 -4.54 -10.68
C ASN A 20 -11.21 -3.37 -10.58
N ALA A 21 -10.42 -3.29 -9.51
CA ALA A 21 -9.39 -2.27 -9.36
C ALA A 21 -8.31 -2.34 -10.47
N LEU A 22 -8.10 -3.53 -11.04
CA LEU A 22 -7.14 -3.77 -12.12
C LEU A 22 -7.78 -3.68 -13.52
N ALA A 23 -9.11 -3.58 -13.61
CA ALA A 23 -9.81 -3.61 -14.90
C ALA A 23 -9.45 -2.43 -15.82
N GLY A 24 -8.99 -1.31 -15.25
CA GLY A 24 -8.52 -0.14 -15.99
C GLY A 24 -7.09 -0.24 -16.54
N ASP A 25 -6.31 -1.23 -16.11
CA ASP A 25 -4.90 -1.37 -16.48
C ASP A 25 -4.52 -2.86 -16.61
N LYS A 26 -4.74 -3.39 -17.81
CA LYS A 26 -4.51 -4.80 -18.14
C LYS A 26 -3.03 -5.17 -18.12
N ASP A 27 -2.13 -4.21 -18.27
CA ASP A 27 -0.69 -4.44 -18.31
C ASP A 27 -0.13 -4.75 -16.90
N LEU A 28 -0.80 -4.25 -15.84
CA LEU A 28 -0.48 -4.62 -14.46
C LEU A 28 -0.78 -6.09 -14.12
N LEU A 29 -1.80 -6.67 -14.77
CA LEU A 29 -2.14 -8.10 -14.66
C LEU A 29 -1.18 -8.96 -15.48
N GLU A 30 -0.91 -8.52 -16.70
CA GLU A 30 -0.09 -9.22 -17.70
C GLU A 30 1.38 -8.79 -17.62
N SER A 31 2.00 -8.95 -16.45
CA SER A 31 3.47 -8.87 -16.30
C SER A 31 4.25 -9.89 -17.16
N SER A 32 3.55 -10.70 -17.95
CA SER A 32 4.03 -11.60 -18.99
C SER A 32 4.80 -10.87 -20.11
N ALA A 33 4.55 -9.58 -20.32
CA ALA A 33 5.22 -8.75 -21.32
C ALA A 33 6.68 -8.36 -20.96
N LEU A 34 7.07 -8.44 -19.68
CA LEU A 34 8.43 -8.08 -19.26
C LEU A 34 9.44 -9.20 -19.55
N PRO A 35 10.73 -8.90 -19.81
CA PRO A 35 11.79 -9.90 -19.90
C PRO A 35 11.85 -10.77 -18.63
N ALA A 36 12.27 -12.04 -18.74
CA ALA A 36 12.17 -13.03 -17.67
C ALA A 36 12.78 -12.59 -16.32
N GLY A 37 13.84 -11.77 -16.32
CA GLY A 37 14.47 -11.24 -15.10
C GLY A 37 13.76 -10.04 -14.46
N LEU A 38 12.75 -9.48 -15.11
CA LEU A 38 11.97 -8.31 -14.66
C LEU A 38 10.52 -8.65 -14.34
N ARG A 39 10.13 -9.93 -14.46
CA ARG A 39 8.75 -10.37 -14.18
C ARG A 39 8.53 -10.47 -12.66
N PRO A 40 7.70 -9.60 -12.04
CA PRO A 40 7.35 -9.76 -10.63
C PRO A 40 6.54 -11.03 -10.41
N LEU A 41 6.85 -11.77 -9.35
CA LEU A 41 6.06 -12.92 -8.92
C LEU A 41 4.70 -12.49 -8.33
N GLY A 42 4.62 -11.27 -7.79
CA GLY A 42 3.46 -10.81 -7.04
C GLY A 42 3.57 -11.20 -5.56
N ALA A 43 2.85 -10.46 -4.72
CA ALA A 43 2.89 -10.61 -3.26
C ALA A 43 1.60 -10.08 -2.61
N ARG A 44 1.35 -10.43 -1.36
CA ARG A 44 0.31 -9.76 -0.54
C ARG A 44 0.95 -8.68 0.32
N ARG A 45 0.24 -7.57 0.48
CA ARG A 45 0.62 -6.46 1.36
C ARG A 45 -0.59 -6.13 2.22
N ALA A 46 -0.37 -5.88 3.50
CA ALA A 46 -1.44 -5.47 4.41
C ALA A 46 -2.04 -4.14 3.94
N LEU A 47 -3.37 -4.04 3.95
CA LEU A 47 -4.08 -2.82 3.54
C LEU A 47 -4.03 -1.72 4.61
N ARG A 48 -3.77 -2.10 5.87
CA ARG A 48 -3.59 -1.18 6.98
C ARG A 48 -2.25 -1.49 7.65
N VAL A 49 -1.57 -0.44 8.07
CA VAL A 49 -0.30 -0.55 8.81
C VAL A 49 -0.61 -0.24 10.28
N PRO A 50 -0.33 -1.16 11.22
CA PRO A 50 -0.49 -0.86 12.64
C PRO A 50 0.61 0.12 13.09
N LEU A 51 0.22 1.16 13.82
CA LEU A 51 1.15 2.04 14.54
C LEU A 51 1.42 1.47 15.92
N GLY A 52 2.70 1.30 16.26
CA GLY A 52 3.12 0.99 17.62
C GLY A 52 3.50 2.25 18.37
N GLU A 53 3.34 2.22 19.71
CA GLU A 53 3.84 3.25 20.63
C GLU A 53 3.49 4.69 20.20
N ALA A 54 2.30 4.87 19.63
CA ALA A 54 1.89 6.14 19.06
C ALA A 54 1.58 7.17 20.15
N SER A 55 2.19 8.35 20.05
CA SER A 55 1.88 9.51 20.89
C SER A 55 1.94 10.79 20.07
N SER A 56 1.27 11.82 20.59
CA SER A 56 1.27 13.16 20.00
C SER A 56 1.37 14.21 21.10
N GLU A 57 2.22 15.20 20.90
CA GLU A 57 2.39 16.32 21.80
C GLU A 57 2.28 17.63 21.02
N LEU A 58 1.45 18.54 21.52
CA LEU A 58 1.40 19.92 21.00
C LEU A 58 2.62 20.67 21.56
N VAL A 59 3.46 21.18 20.67
CA VAL A 59 4.63 22.00 21.00
C VAL A 59 4.45 23.42 20.46
N SER A 60 5.33 24.36 20.82
CA SER A 60 5.19 25.79 20.47
C SER A 60 4.91 26.05 18.99
N ASP A 61 5.56 25.28 18.11
CA ASP A 61 5.55 25.52 16.66
C ASP A 61 4.88 24.39 15.87
N GLY A 62 4.12 23.51 16.53
CA GLY A 62 3.40 22.46 15.82
C GLY A 62 3.07 21.22 16.65
N LEU A 63 3.04 20.08 15.97
CA LEU A 63 2.69 18.78 16.54
C LEU A 63 3.88 17.83 16.44
N LEU A 64 4.38 17.36 17.59
CA LEU A 64 5.37 16.29 17.65
C LEU A 64 4.64 14.94 17.64
N LEU A 65 4.94 14.10 16.66
CA LEU A 65 4.40 12.75 16.53
C LEU A 65 5.49 11.73 16.80
N THR A 66 5.22 10.77 17.70
CA THR A 66 6.10 9.62 17.95
C THR A 66 5.34 8.35 17.62
N PHE A 67 5.95 7.42 16.89
CA PHE A 67 5.35 6.13 16.55
C PHE A 67 6.41 5.18 15.99
N THR A 68 6.12 3.88 16.05
CA THR A 68 6.92 2.84 15.38
C THR A 68 6.16 2.24 14.19
N LEU A 69 6.90 1.81 13.18
CA LEU A 69 6.37 1.26 11.94
C LEU A 69 7.01 -0.10 11.61
N PRO A 70 6.24 -1.07 11.09
CA PRO A 70 6.81 -2.28 10.50
C PRO A 70 7.72 -1.95 9.32
N ALA A 71 8.74 -2.80 9.11
CA ALA A 71 9.63 -2.69 7.96
C ALA A 71 8.83 -2.64 6.64
N GLY A 72 9.25 -1.76 5.73
CA GLY A 72 8.57 -1.54 4.45
C GLY A 72 7.34 -0.63 4.50
N SER A 73 7.08 0.01 5.64
CA SER A 73 6.10 1.11 5.80
C SER A 73 6.80 2.47 5.79
N TYR A 74 6.05 3.53 5.47
CA TYR A 74 6.60 4.89 5.33
C TYR A 74 5.93 5.84 6.31
N ALA A 75 6.73 6.68 6.99
CA ALA A 75 6.22 7.70 7.91
C ALA A 75 5.36 8.76 7.21
N THR A 76 5.60 9.00 5.91
CA THR A 76 4.81 9.93 5.09
C THR A 76 3.34 9.54 5.03
N CYS A 77 3.00 8.25 5.00
CA CYS A 77 1.60 7.81 5.06
C CYS A 77 0.90 8.21 6.36
N VAL A 78 1.64 8.24 7.48
CA VAL A 78 1.11 8.69 8.77
C VAL A 78 0.91 10.21 8.74
N VAL A 79 1.90 10.95 8.24
CA VAL A 79 1.81 12.41 8.12
C VAL A 79 0.67 12.82 7.20
N GLU A 80 0.52 12.19 6.03
CA GLU A 80 -0.57 12.44 5.09
C GLU A 80 -1.93 12.19 5.74
N GLU A 81 -2.06 11.09 6.49
CA GLU A 81 -3.28 10.74 7.20
C GLU A 81 -3.58 11.71 8.36
N VAL A 82 -2.58 12.26 9.05
CA VAL A 82 -2.78 13.27 10.12
C VAL A 82 -3.10 14.64 9.53
N MET A 83 -2.36 15.05 8.50
CA MET A 83 -2.55 16.37 7.87
C MET A 83 -3.84 16.43 7.05
N LYS A 84 -4.36 15.27 6.62
CA LYS A 84 -5.51 15.17 5.69
C LYS A 84 -5.29 15.99 4.42
N ASN A 85 -4.02 16.19 4.06
CA ASN A 85 -3.64 16.95 2.89
C ASN A 85 -3.82 16.00 1.71
N THR A 86 -5.02 15.96 1.16
CA THR A 86 -5.33 15.17 -0.03
C THR A 86 -4.28 15.49 -1.08
N ALA A 87 -3.48 14.50 -1.50
CA ALA A 87 -2.82 14.58 -2.79
C ALA A 87 -3.93 14.64 -3.84
N ALA A 88 -4.43 15.85 -4.13
CA ALA A 88 -5.27 16.11 -5.27
C ALA A 88 -4.39 15.85 -6.50
N SER A 89 -4.65 14.75 -7.18
CA SER A 89 -4.24 14.47 -8.56
C SER A 89 -5.33 13.63 -9.20
#